data_AF-A0A7G6XMA7-F1
#
_entry.id   AF-A0A7G6XMA7-F1
#
_cell.length_a   1.000
_cell.length_b   1.000
_cell.length_c   1.000
_cell.angle_alpha   90.00
_cell.angle_beta   90.00
_cell.angle_gamma   90.00
#
_symmetry.space_group_name_H-M   'P 1'
#
loop_
_entity.id
_entity.type
_entity.pdbx_description
1 polymer ?
#
loop_
_entity_poly.entity_id
_entity_poly.type
_entity_poly.pdbx_seq_one_letter_code
_entity_poly.pdbx_strand_id
1 'polypeptide(L)'
;MVRRALTSVGTGDGDGGGPEQDQDHASRLWHVTLSVSGKPAPLSEVRRGLEQLAHDHPFLLTSRYADDHAEIRYWEEARDLHDAAAVALRLWGEHRSSAQLPPWEIVGLEVIDRATYHLRVAEGYGPPPAHPVGVHPY
;
A
#
# COMPACT_ATOMS: atom_id res chain seq x y z
N MET A 1 -30.18 -56.24 42.35
CA MET A 1 -31.37 -56.22 41.47
C MET A 1 -31.98 -54.83 41.49
N VAL A 2 -31.54 -53.91 40.61
CA VAL A 2 -32.37 -52.84 40.01
C VAL A 2 -31.72 -52.53 38.65
N ARG A 3 -32.58 -52.34 37.64
CA ARG A 3 -32.34 -52.52 36.20
C ARG A 3 -31.74 -51.29 35.52
N ARG A 4 -30.94 -51.60 34.48
CA ARG A 4 -30.53 -50.78 33.33
C ARG A 4 -31.69 -49.93 32.77
N ALA A 5 -31.39 -48.67 32.44
CA ALA A 5 -31.92 -48.00 31.25
C ALA A 5 -30.72 -47.56 30.40
N LEU A 6 -30.65 -48.11 29.19
CA LEU A 6 -29.76 -47.70 28.12
C LEU A 6 -30.47 -46.59 27.33
N THR A 7 -29.74 -45.55 26.92
CA THR A 7 -30.14 -44.75 25.75
C THR A 7 -28.89 -44.45 24.94
N SER A 8 -29.05 -44.56 23.62
CA SER A 8 -28.05 -44.77 22.59
C SER A 8 -27.32 -43.51 22.14
N VAL A 9 -26.17 -43.77 21.51
CA VAL A 9 -25.17 -42.93 20.84
C VAL A 9 -25.75 -41.98 19.77
N GLY A 10 -25.11 -40.81 19.66
CA GLY A 10 -25.07 -39.97 18.45
C GLY A 10 -23.77 -39.15 18.44
N THR A 11 -22.94 -39.44 17.44
CA THR A 11 -21.58 -38.99 17.16
C THR A 11 -21.39 -37.48 17.21
N GLY A 12 -20.26 -37.04 17.77
CA GLY A 12 -19.81 -35.66 17.74
C GLY A 12 -18.33 -35.59 18.13
N ASP A 13 -17.48 -36.22 17.33
CA ASP A 13 -16.09 -35.76 17.21
C ASP A 13 -16.15 -34.30 16.78
N GLY A 14 -15.66 -33.45 17.67
CA GLY A 14 -15.51 -32.01 17.46
C GLY A 14 -14.19 -31.57 18.08
N ASP A 15 -13.12 -32.31 17.79
CA ASP A 15 -11.81 -31.68 17.61
C ASP A 15 -11.99 -30.65 16.49
N GLY A 16 -11.87 -29.39 16.85
CA GLY A 16 -12.31 -28.28 16.00
C GLY A 16 -11.81 -26.94 16.54
N GLY A 17 -10.52 -26.87 16.87
CA GLY A 17 -9.84 -25.59 16.86
C GLY A 17 -9.89 -25.01 15.44
N GLY A 18 -10.70 -23.97 15.23
CA GLY A 18 -10.68 -23.17 14.00
C GLY A 18 -11.75 -22.07 13.98
N PRO A 19 -11.57 -20.94 13.24
CA PRO A 19 -10.37 -20.43 12.58
C PRO A 19 -10.06 -18.99 13.04
N GLU A 20 -9.19 -18.80 14.03
CA GLU A 20 -8.57 -17.48 14.26
C GLU A 20 -7.32 -17.26 13.38
N GLN A 21 -6.85 -18.29 12.66
CA GLN A 21 -5.65 -18.23 11.81
C GLN A 21 -5.94 -17.88 10.33
N ASP A 22 -7.20 -17.95 9.87
CA ASP A 22 -7.56 -17.58 8.48
C ASP A 22 -7.72 -16.07 8.28
N GLN A 23 -7.77 -15.27 9.35
CA GLN A 23 -7.83 -13.81 9.28
C GLN A 23 -6.43 -13.15 9.17
N ASP A 24 -5.37 -13.86 9.55
CA ASP A 24 -3.99 -13.36 9.47
C ASP A 24 -3.41 -13.41 8.05
N HIS A 25 -4.11 -14.04 7.09
CA HIS A 25 -3.69 -14.16 5.69
C HIS A 25 -4.51 -13.32 4.71
N ALA A 26 -5.52 -12.56 5.17
CA ALA A 26 -6.24 -11.64 4.31
C ALA A 26 -5.35 -10.42 4.01
N SER A 27 -5.15 -10.11 2.73
CA SER A 27 -4.42 -8.91 2.32
C SER A 27 -5.01 -7.65 2.96
N ARG A 28 -4.14 -6.74 3.40
CA ARG A 28 -4.50 -5.47 4.04
C ARG A 28 -4.10 -4.32 3.10
N LEU A 29 -4.76 -3.18 3.25
CA LEU A 29 -4.41 -1.96 2.53
C LEU A 29 -3.40 -1.13 3.33
N TRP A 30 -2.30 -0.77 2.68
CA TRP A 30 -1.19 0.02 3.21
C TRP A 30 -1.09 1.33 2.45
N HIS A 31 -1.02 2.46 3.14
CA HIS A 31 -0.71 3.72 2.48
C HIS A 31 0.80 3.82 2.29
N VAL A 32 1.23 3.96 1.04
CA VAL A 32 2.63 4.12 0.65
C VAL A 32 2.89 5.58 0.28
N THR A 33 3.99 6.13 0.77
CA THR A 33 4.57 7.39 0.30
C THR A 33 6.02 7.16 -0.10
N LEU A 34 6.32 7.33 -1.38
CA LEU A 34 7.64 7.18 -1.96
C LEU A 34 8.18 8.56 -2.32
N SER A 35 9.31 8.94 -1.75
CA SER A 35 10.01 10.19 -2.05
C SER A 35 11.24 9.90 -2.89
N VAL A 36 11.37 10.60 -4.01
CA VAL A 36 12.48 10.46 -4.96
C VAL A 36 13.11 11.81 -5.24
N SER A 37 14.42 11.84 -5.42
CA SER A 37 15.17 13.07 -5.66
C SER A 37 16.42 12.83 -6.50
N GLY A 38 16.85 13.85 -7.24
CA GLY A 38 18.12 13.84 -7.93
C GLY A 38 18.38 15.14 -8.68
N LYS A 39 19.07 15.04 -9.83
CA LYS A 39 19.41 16.22 -10.64
C LYS A 39 18.14 16.88 -11.20
N PRO A 40 18.10 18.22 -11.29
CA PRO A 40 16.97 18.90 -11.90
C PRO A 40 16.65 18.41 -13.31
N ALA A 41 15.37 18.29 -13.62
CA ALA A 41 14.82 17.87 -14.90
C ALA A 41 13.66 18.80 -15.34
N PRO A 42 13.37 18.91 -16.64
CA PRO A 42 12.27 19.75 -17.12
C PRO A 42 10.91 19.32 -16.53
N LEU A 43 10.19 20.26 -15.91
CA LEU A 43 8.90 19.99 -15.25
C LEU A 43 7.87 19.30 -16.15
N SER A 44 7.88 19.57 -17.45
CA SER A 44 6.99 18.92 -18.43
C SER A 44 7.32 17.43 -18.61
N GLU A 45 8.60 17.07 -18.56
CA GLU A 45 9.05 15.68 -18.66
C GLU A 45 8.71 14.93 -17.37
N VAL A 46 8.97 15.55 -16.22
CA VAL A 46 8.59 14.99 -14.91
C VAL A 46 7.09 14.73 -14.83
N ARG A 47 6.27 15.73 -15.20
CA ARG A 47 4.81 15.60 -15.24
C ARG A 47 4.37 14.44 -16.13
N ARG A 48 4.85 14.40 -17.38
CA ARG A 48 4.50 13.36 -18.34
C ARG A 48 4.88 11.96 -17.83
N GLY A 49 6.06 11.83 -17.22
CA GLY A 49 6.50 10.54 -16.69
C GLY A 49 5.68 10.09 -15.49
N LEU A 50 5.28 11.00 -14.60
CA LEU A 50 4.39 10.68 -13.49
C LEU A 50 2.97 10.33 -13.98
N GLU A 51 2.48 11.01 -15.02
CA GLU A 51 1.21 10.66 -15.68
C GLU A 51 1.28 9.27 -16.32
N GLN A 52 2.39 8.92 -16.96
CA GLN A 52 2.61 7.58 -17.52
C GLN A 52 2.70 6.52 -16.41
N LEU A 53 3.42 6.79 -15.33
CA LEU A 53 3.50 5.89 -14.18
C LEU A 53 2.11 5.63 -13.58
N ALA A 54 1.29 6.66 -13.45
CA ALA A 54 -0.09 6.55 -12.98
C ALA A 54 -0.98 5.73 -13.93
N HIS A 55 -0.73 5.83 -15.24
CA HIS A 55 -1.43 5.04 -16.25
C HIS A 55 -1.06 3.55 -16.16
N ASP A 56 0.22 3.25 -15.97
CA ASP A 56 0.75 1.88 -15.91
C ASP A 56 0.39 1.17 -14.60
N HIS A 57 0.16 1.92 -13.51
CA HIS A 57 -0.18 1.39 -12.18
C HIS A 57 -1.49 1.96 -11.63
N PRO A 58 -2.64 1.53 -12.18
CA PRO A 58 -3.93 2.09 -11.86
C PRO A 58 -4.49 1.53 -10.55
N PHE A 59 -4.12 2.09 -9.40
CA PHE A 59 -4.81 1.78 -8.13
C PHE A 59 -4.78 2.90 -7.06
N LEU A 60 -4.59 4.16 -7.52
CA LEU A 60 -4.69 5.47 -6.83
C LEU A 60 -3.37 6.15 -6.53
N LEU A 61 -2.68 6.58 -7.60
CA LEU A 61 -1.51 7.45 -7.53
C LEU A 61 -1.95 8.93 -7.38
N THR A 62 -1.49 9.59 -6.32
CA THR A 62 -1.36 11.05 -6.29
C THR A 62 0.12 11.37 -6.22
N SER A 63 0.57 12.33 -7.03
CA SER A 63 1.98 12.73 -7.01
C SER A 63 2.12 14.23 -6.88
N ARG A 64 3.11 14.65 -6.08
CA ARG A 64 3.61 16.02 -6.05
C ARG A 64 5.01 16.07 -6.59
N TYR A 65 5.34 17.08 -7.39
CA TYR A 65 6.64 17.15 -8.04
C TYR A 65 7.18 18.57 -8.15
N ALA A 66 8.50 18.66 -8.10
CA ALA A 66 9.29 19.83 -8.46
C ALA A 66 10.28 19.42 -9.56
N ASP A 67 11.21 20.30 -9.89
CA ASP A 67 12.22 20.03 -10.90
C ASP A 67 13.29 19.05 -10.43
N ASP A 68 13.49 18.85 -9.13
CA ASP A 68 14.55 17.99 -8.55
C ASP A 68 14.05 16.87 -7.62
N HIS A 69 12.75 16.78 -7.38
CA HIS A 69 12.14 15.74 -6.56
C HIS A 69 10.67 15.48 -6.89
N ALA A 70 10.18 14.32 -6.47
CA ALA A 70 8.77 14.00 -6.45
C ALA A 70 8.41 13.15 -5.23
N GLU A 71 7.15 13.23 -4.84
CA GLU A 71 6.53 12.33 -3.87
C GLU A 71 5.34 11.66 -4.55
N ILE A 72 5.28 10.34 -4.41
CA ILE A 72 4.27 9.47 -5.00
C ILE A 72 3.52 8.80 -3.86
N ARG A 73 2.20 8.86 -3.88
CA ARG A 73 1.33 8.30 -2.84
C ARG A 73 0.26 7.40 -3.42
N TYR A 74 0.06 6.24 -2.81
CA TYR A 74 -0.96 5.29 -3.23
C TYR A 74 -1.30 4.29 -2.12
N TRP A 75 -2.33 3.47 -2.35
CA TRP A 75 -2.71 2.37 -1.46
C TRP A 75 -2.22 1.05 -2.04
N GLU A 76 -1.44 0.29 -1.30
CA GLU A 76 -0.94 -1.02 -1.70
C GLU A 76 -1.70 -2.15 -0.99
N GLU A 77 -2.01 -3.22 -1.70
CA GLU A 77 -2.59 -4.42 -1.11
C GLU A 77 -1.48 -5.43 -0.80
N ALA A 78 -1.25 -5.72 0.48
CA ALA A 78 -0.22 -6.66 0.90
C ALA A 78 -0.56 -7.33 2.23
N ARG A 79 0.00 -8.52 2.47
CA ARG A 79 -0.21 -9.28 3.71
C ARG A 79 0.37 -8.56 4.93
N ASP A 80 1.56 -7.98 4.77
CA ASP A 80 2.26 -7.26 5.81
C ASP A 80 3.02 -6.04 5.26
N LEU A 81 3.63 -5.28 6.17
CA LEU A 81 4.39 -4.07 5.87
C LEU A 81 5.61 -4.35 4.98
N HIS A 82 6.29 -5.48 5.17
CA HIS A 82 7.49 -5.81 4.39
C HIS A 82 7.12 -6.11 2.94
N ASP A 83 6.04 -6.87 2.74
CA ASP A 83 5.51 -7.15 1.40
C ASP A 83 5.12 -5.83 0.69
N ALA A 84 4.40 -4.92 1.37
CA ALA A 84 4.05 -3.61 0.80
C ALA A 84 5.29 -2.77 0.43
N ALA A 85 6.29 -2.72 1.31
CA ALA A 85 7.53 -2.01 1.06
C ALA A 85 8.29 -2.60 -0.13
N ALA A 86 8.36 -3.94 -0.23
CA ALA A 86 9.03 -4.62 -1.33
C ALA A 86 8.36 -4.30 -2.68
N VAL A 87 7.03 -4.28 -2.73
CA VAL A 87 6.28 -3.89 -3.93
C VAL A 87 6.59 -2.43 -4.32
N ALA A 88 6.59 -1.51 -3.36
CA ALA A 88 6.89 -0.09 -3.63
C ALA A 88 8.29 0.13 -4.22
N LEU A 89 9.31 -0.50 -3.64
CA LEU A 89 10.69 -0.41 -4.12
C LEU A 89 10.84 -1.02 -5.52
N ARG A 90 10.15 -2.14 -5.77
CA ARG A 90 10.15 -2.81 -7.07
C ARG A 90 9.46 -1.96 -8.14
N LEU A 91 8.31 -1.35 -7.83
CA LEU A 91 7.57 -0.49 -8.74
C LEU A 91 8.45 0.64 -9.27
N TRP A 92 9.19 1.32 -8.38
CA TRP A 92 10.13 2.36 -8.81
C TRP A 92 11.23 1.80 -9.71
N GLY A 93 11.87 0.71 -9.29
CA GLY A 93 12.98 0.09 -10.04
C GLY A 93 12.59 -0.35 -11.44
N GLU A 94 11.40 -0.94 -11.59
CA GLU A 94 10.91 -1.52 -12.85
C GLU A 94 10.30 -0.47 -13.77
N HIS A 95 9.59 0.52 -13.24
CA HIS A 95 8.74 1.40 -14.05
C HIS A 95 9.28 2.80 -14.27
N ARG A 96 10.31 3.25 -13.52
CA ARG A 96 10.90 4.59 -13.76
C ARG A 96 11.39 4.76 -15.20
N SER A 97 11.97 3.72 -15.77
CA SER A 97 12.57 3.76 -17.10
C SER A 97 11.51 3.71 -18.19
N SER A 98 10.48 2.86 -18.03
CA SER A 98 9.36 2.78 -18.99
C SER A 98 8.53 4.07 -18.99
N ALA A 99 8.36 4.69 -17.82
CA ALA A 99 7.69 5.96 -17.66
C ALA A 99 8.55 7.18 -18.06
N GLN A 100 9.81 6.98 -18.48
CA GLN A 100 10.74 8.07 -18.84
C GLN A 100 10.96 9.09 -17.72
N LEU A 101 10.90 8.64 -16.46
CA LEU A 101 11.20 9.48 -15.31
C LEU A 101 12.71 9.77 -15.25
N PRO A 102 13.13 10.93 -14.70
CA PRO A 102 14.52 11.19 -14.42
C PRO A 102 15.15 10.06 -13.59
N PRO A 103 16.47 9.83 -13.70
CA PRO A 103 17.17 8.81 -12.92
C PRO A 103 17.38 9.30 -11.47
N TRP A 104 16.29 9.64 -10.79
CA TRP A 104 16.24 10.01 -9.40
C TRP A 104 16.32 8.78 -8.51
N GLU A 105 16.94 8.97 -7.36
CA GLU A 105 17.10 7.94 -6.35
C GLU A 105 15.92 7.99 -5.38
N ILE A 106 15.60 6.84 -4.79
CA ILE A 106 14.68 6.79 -3.65
C ILE A 106 15.39 7.40 -2.45
N VAL A 107 14.80 8.44 -1.88
CA VAL A 107 15.33 9.15 -0.69
C VAL A 107 14.44 8.99 0.54
N GLY A 108 13.23 8.45 0.37
CA GLY A 108 12.32 8.16 1.47
C GLY A 108 11.26 7.14 1.07
N LEU A 109 10.88 6.30 2.02
CA LEU A 109 9.75 5.38 1.92
C LEU A 109 9.01 5.38 3.26
N GLU A 110 7.73 5.68 3.23
CA GLU A 110 6.82 5.50 4.35
C GLU A 110 5.73 4.50 3.96
N VAL A 111 5.48 3.54 4.85
CA VAL A 111 4.44 2.53 4.72
C VAL A 111 3.68 2.48 6.04
N ILE A 112 2.40 2.83 6.00
CA ILE A 112 1.55 2.87 7.21
C ILE A 112 0.25 2.15 6.96
N ASP A 113 -0.28 1.52 8.00
CA ASP A 113 -1.60 0.90 7.92
C ASP A 113 -2.71 1.96 7.83
N ARG A 114 -3.91 1.51 7.45
CA ARG A 114 -5.07 2.37 7.30
C ARG A 114 -5.48 3.11 8.57
N ALA A 115 -5.32 2.48 9.75
CA ALA A 115 -5.71 3.08 11.02
C ALA A 115 -4.78 4.27 11.38
N THR A 116 -3.47 4.07 11.20
CA THR A 116 -2.42 5.07 11.39
C THR A 116 -2.60 6.23 10.43
N TYR A 117 -2.92 5.97 9.15
CA TYR A 117 -3.24 7.02 8.18
C TYR A 117 -4.40 7.89 8.65
N HIS A 118 -5.53 7.28 9.02
CA HIS A 118 -6.71 8.02 9.47
C HIS A 118 -6.45 8.80 10.77
N LEU A 119 -5.70 8.23 11.71
CA LEU A 119 -5.31 8.91 12.94
C LEU A 119 -4.51 10.19 12.62
N ARG A 120 -3.46 10.08 11.82
CA ARG A 120 -2.63 11.25 11.48
C ARG A 120 -3.43 12.32 10.74
N VAL A 121 -4.32 11.93 9.82
CA VAL A 121 -5.22 12.88 9.12
C VAL A 121 -6.12 13.60 10.12
N ALA A 122 -6.68 12.89 11.11
CA ALA A 122 -7.49 13.50 12.16
C ALA A 122 -6.70 14.46 13.05
N GLU A 123 -5.42 14.16 13.30
CA GLU A 123 -4.50 14.99 14.10
C GLU A 123 -3.88 16.16 13.31
N GLY A 124 -4.13 16.25 12.00
CA GLY A 124 -3.57 17.31 11.14
C GLY A 124 -2.10 17.12 10.76
N TYR A 125 -1.47 16.02 11.18
CA TYR A 125 -0.11 15.62 10.78
C TYR A 125 -0.10 14.60 9.63
N GLY A 126 -1.28 14.19 9.19
CA GLY A 126 -1.44 13.24 8.11
C GLY A 126 -0.97 13.82 6.78
N PRO A 127 -0.59 12.95 5.83
CA PRO A 127 -0.48 13.38 4.43
C PRO A 127 -1.79 14.12 4.10
N PRO A 128 -1.76 15.34 3.50
CA PRO A 128 -2.98 16.09 3.20
C PRO A 128 -4.00 15.19 2.52
N PRO A 129 -5.30 15.27 2.88
CA PRO A 129 -6.33 14.39 2.35
C PRO A 129 -6.20 14.39 0.84
N ALA A 130 -6.06 13.19 0.27
CA ALA A 130 -5.66 12.96 -1.11
C ALA A 130 -6.12 14.11 -2.02
N HIS A 131 -5.16 14.89 -2.51
CA HIS A 131 -5.39 15.86 -3.57
C HIS A 131 -6.23 15.18 -4.68
N PRO A 132 -7.06 15.91 -5.46
CA PRO A 132 -7.78 15.28 -6.56
C PRO A 132 -6.81 14.41 -7.36
N VAL A 133 -7.19 13.15 -7.60
CA VAL A 133 -6.35 12.13 -8.24
C VAL A 133 -5.56 12.73 -9.40
N GLY A 134 -4.25 12.49 -9.46
CA GLY A 134 -3.39 13.02 -10.51
C GLY A 134 -2.04 13.55 -10.03
N VAL A 135 -1.40 14.30 -10.91
CA VAL A 135 -0.02 14.78 -10.79
C VAL A 135 -0.04 16.30 -10.65
N HIS A 136 0.50 16.81 -9.55
CA HIS A 136 0.43 18.23 -9.17
C HIS A 136 1.81 18.79 -8.85
N PRO A 137 2.12 20.04 -9.18
CA PRO A 137 3.33 20.66 -8.69
C PRO A 137 3.29 20.82 -7.16
N TYR A 138 4.46 20.99 -6.52
CA TYR A 138 4.53 21.44 -5.13
C TYR A 138 3.98 22.85 -4.95
#